data_AF-A0A2I2GP63-F1
#
_entry.id   AF-A0A2I2GP63-F1
#
_cell.length_a   1.000
_cell.length_b   1.000
_cell.length_c   1.000
_cell.angle_alpha   90.00
_cell.angle_beta   90.00
_cell.angle_gamma   90.00
#
_symmetry.space_group_name_H-M   'P 1'
#
loop_
_entity.id
_entity.type
_entity.pdbx_description
1 polymer ?
#
loop_
_entity_poly.entity_id
_entity_poly.type
_entity_poly.pdbx_seq_one_letter_code
_entity_poly.pdbx_strand_id
1 'polypeptide(L)'
;MVIVEHTHVQGVRVHWLTSRVSVPVTDVRALLNPVYVPRHEYPGAVFSGTERYEDPEEEEKRRMNYVSLEPLPGQEKAYPTFYWPGGIPSCVRGFPLRELTEEEKEDGEDDFPEGHVLVEEARGWLLFVRETWISREQAGISEDEDEDYELRQRRDLVERWASAEQSFRDAFHLRAPPRKSGTDYPAAALHRIETRRHRFQHFSCLANIDTPVKRARFIKILILCYQLDGETMHPFGDGQIPTMIRPNPASFPDPSTFSEDDFMMWAFVETADFTSMTMSQSGHVLFTSGMMGYNFIDQNTIDTGRMSLVEFKTNGMVDKRTMRLPFNMFEVMSYVNGLGWGVGRLEGSSAGRGEDQNGPLDMDLPILDILESGFENDYLAFEGDVDTWAEDIEKYAPGFLALEKEGKAADYDIRNLIEA
;
A
#
# COMPACT_ATOMS: atom_id res chain seq x y z
N MET A 1 21.93 29.22 -28.19
CA MET A 1 21.47 29.43 -29.57
C MET A 1 22.40 28.67 -30.51
N VAL A 2 21.96 27.51 -30.99
CA VAL A 2 22.67 26.65 -31.95
C VAL A 2 21.61 26.14 -32.92
N ILE A 3 21.88 26.29 -34.21
CA ILE A 3 21.05 25.87 -35.34
C ILE A 3 21.30 24.38 -35.60
N VAL A 4 20.25 23.59 -35.81
CA VAL A 4 20.35 22.18 -36.20
C VAL A 4 19.94 22.03 -37.66
N GLU A 5 20.86 21.61 -38.52
CA GLU A 5 20.56 21.02 -39.83
C GLU A 5 20.54 19.49 -39.69
N HIS A 6 19.50 18.87 -40.24
CA HIS A 6 19.43 17.41 -40.37
C HIS A 6 20.19 16.93 -41.60
N THR A 7 21.03 15.91 -41.43
CA THR A 7 21.26 14.89 -42.47
C THR A 7 21.69 13.54 -41.88
N HIS A 8 21.37 12.52 -42.65
CA HIS A 8 21.26 11.10 -42.33
C HIS A 8 22.57 10.33 -42.09
N VAL A 9 22.46 9.31 -41.21
CA VAL A 9 23.12 8.00 -41.23
C VAL A 9 24.59 7.91 -40.73
N GLN A 10 24.71 7.11 -39.66
CA GLN A 10 25.87 6.36 -39.13
C GLN A 10 26.99 7.07 -38.36
N GLY A 11 26.97 6.83 -37.03
CA GLY A 11 28.17 6.66 -36.20
C GLY A 11 28.67 7.91 -35.48
N VAL A 12 28.20 8.15 -34.26
CA VAL A 12 28.81 9.17 -33.38
C VAL A 12 30.11 8.62 -32.79
N ARG A 13 31.24 9.23 -33.18
CA ARG A 13 32.49 9.23 -32.41
C ARG A 13 32.48 10.46 -31.51
N VAL A 14 32.61 10.25 -30.19
CA VAL A 14 32.82 11.34 -29.23
C VAL A 14 34.32 11.61 -29.11
N HIS A 15 34.74 12.83 -29.46
CA HIS A 15 36.06 13.36 -29.14
C HIS A 15 35.98 14.21 -27.87
N TRP A 16 36.79 13.87 -26.86
CA TRP A 16 36.94 14.67 -25.64
C TRP A 16 37.99 15.76 -25.86
N LEU A 17 37.58 17.03 -25.70
CA LEU A 17 38.49 18.16 -25.55
C LEU A 17 38.80 18.35 -24.06
N THR A 18 40.06 18.09 -23.70
CA THR A 18 40.58 18.24 -22.34
C THR A 18 40.95 19.69 -22.06
N SER A 19 40.63 20.17 -20.85
CA SER A 19 41.43 21.21 -20.19
C SER A 19 41.90 20.68 -18.84
N ARG A 20 43.14 21.01 -18.52
CA ARG A 20 44.06 20.28 -17.64
C ARG A 20 44.01 20.84 -16.22
N VAL A 21 43.90 19.96 -15.23
CA VAL A 21 44.65 20.06 -13.96
C VAL A 21 45.14 18.66 -13.60
N SER A 22 46.45 18.52 -13.37
CA SER A 22 47.15 17.28 -13.10
C SER A 22 47.60 17.20 -11.64
N VAL A 23 47.24 16.13 -10.94
CA VAL A 23 47.74 15.76 -9.59
C VAL A 23 48.12 14.26 -9.63
N PRO A 24 49.17 13.80 -8.92
CA PRO A 24 49.77 12.48 -9.16
C PRO A 24 48.92 11.33 -8.63
N VAL A 25 48.87 10.25 -9.42
CA VAL A 25 48.13 9.02 -9.15
C VAL A 25 48.89 8.15 -8.16
N THR A 26 48.35 7.98 -6.96
CA THR A 26 48.49 6.75 -6.18
C THR A 26 47.09 6.17 -5.95
N ASP A 27 46.86 5.06 -6.65
CA ASP A 27 45.86 4.01 -6.42
C ASP A 27 44.37 4.42 -6.27
N VAL A 28 43.71 4.66 -7.42
CA VAL A 28 42.25 4.83 -7.54
C VAL A 28 41.59 3.51 -8.03
N ARG A 29 41.98 2.38 -7.45
CA ARG A 29 41.29 1.08 -7.65
C ARG A 29 40.43 0.65 -6.46
N ALA A 30 40.29 1.48 -5.43
CA ALA A 30 39.56 1.15 -4.21
C ALA A 30 38.18 1.84 -4.05
N LEU A 31 37.67 2.58 -5.05
CA LEU A 31 36.39 3.31 -4.89
C LEU A 31 35.32 3.03 -5.97
N LEU A 32 35.53 2.06 -6.85
CA LEU A 32 34.51 1.62 -7.81
C LEU A 32 34.54 0.10 -7.98
N ASN A 33 34.09 -0.61 -6.96
CA ASN A 33 33.66 -1.99 -7.07
C ASN A 33 32.51 -2.19 -6.07
N PRO A 34 31.24 -2.32 -6.50
CA PRO A 34 30.24 -2.91 -5.63
C PRO A 34 30.71 -4.34 -5.36
N VAL A 35 30.89 -4.65 -4.09
CA VAL A 35 31.10 -6.02 -3.62
C VAL A 35 29.92 -6.84 -4.13
N TYR A 36 30.20 -7.70 -5.10
CA TYR A 36 29.30 -8.76 -5.53
C TYR A 36 29.11 -9.71 -4.36
N VAL A 37 28.03 -9.52 -3.61
CA VAL A 37 27.55 -10.53 -2.66
C VAL A 37 26.89 -11.63 -3.50
N PRO A 38 27.34 -12.89 -3.42
CA PRO A 38 26.71 -13.97 -4.17
C PRO A 38 25.26 -14.10 -3.73
N ARG A 39 24.35 -14.13 -4.72
CA ARG A 39 22.96 -14.55 -4.49
C ARG A 39 22.98 -15.91 -3.78
N HIS A 40 22.36 -15.99 -2.61
CA HIS A 40 21.83 -17.27 -2.17
C HIS A 40 20.77 -17.70 -3.18
N GLU A 41 21.08 -18.77 -3.90
CA GLU A 41 20.18 -19.46 -4.79
C GLU A 41 18.98 -19.96 -3.98
N TYR A 42 17.83 -19.31 -4.14
CA TYR A 42 16.54 -19.93 -3.85
C TYR A 42 16.28 -20.99 -4.93
N PRO A 43 16.21 -22.29 -4.62
CA PRO A 43 15.87 -23.29 -5.61
C PRO A 43 14.34 -23.34 -5.76
N GLY A 44 13.83 -22.84 -6.90
CA GLY A 44 12.54 -23.27 -7.42
C GLY A 44 11.49 -22.20 -7.71
N ALA A 45 11.80 -21.22 -8.56
CA ALA A 45 10.77 -20.57 -9.38
C ALA A 45 11.15 -20.77 -10.86
N VAL A 46 10.79 -21.93 -11.40
CA VAL A 46 10.78 -22.13 -12.85
C VAL A 46 9.58 -21.37 -13.38
N PHE A 47 9.81 -20.15 -13.86
CA PHE A 47 8.84 -19.47 -14.72
C PHE A 47 8.83 -20.20 -16.06
N SER A 48 7.94 -21.18 -16.20
CA SER A 48 7.57 -21.71 -17.50
C SER A 48 6.71 -20.65 -18.18
N GLY A 49 7.32 -19.84 -19.05
CA GLY A 49 6.62 -18.99 -19.99
C GLY A 49 5.84 -19.86 -20.97
N THR A 50 4.60 -20.19 -20.62
CA THR A 50 3.55 -20.44 -21.59
C THR A 50 2.75 -19.15 -21.69
N GLU A 51 2.95 -18.41 -22.76
CA GLU A 51 2.04 -17.35 -23.20
C GLU A 51 0.65 -17.98 -23.33
N ARG A 52 -0.18 -17.82 -22.29
CA ARG A 52 -1.61 -17.93 -22.45
C ARG A 52 -2.03 -16.63 -23.11
N TYR A 53 -2.48 -16.72 -24.35
CA TYR A 53 -3.38 -15.73 -24.93
C TYR A 53 -4.61 -15.70 -24.02
N GLU A 54 -4.62 -14.79 -23.04
CA GLU A 54 -5.82 -14.50 -22.26
C GLU A 54 -6.79 -13.76 -23.20
N ASP A 55 -8.06 -14.14 -23.12
CA ASP A 55 -9.12 -13.59 -23.93
C ASP A 55 -9.25 -12.09 -23.62
N PRO A 56 -9.15 -11.19 -24.61
CA PRO A 56 -9.35 -9.75 -24.41
C PRO A 56 -10.66 -9.43 -23.69
N GLU A 57 -11.72 -10.25 -23.83
CA GLU A 57 -12.97 -10.06 -23.08
C GLU A 57 -12.86 -10.41 -21.59
N GLU A 58 -12.00 -11.35 -21.19
CA GLU A 58 -11.73 -11.66 -19.79
C GLU A 58 -10.82 -10.60 -19.15
N GLU A 59 -9.88 -10.06 -19.92
CA GLU A 59 -9.06 -8.91 -19.51
C GLU A 59 -9.91 -7.63 -19.41
N GLU A 60 -10.85 -7.42 -20.33
CA GLU A 60 -11.81 -6.30 -20.30
C GLU A 60 -12.86 -6.48 -19.20
N LYS A 61 -13.31 -7.71 -18.88
CA LYS A 61 -14.13 -7.99 -17.68
C LYS A 61 -13.37 -7.80 -16.38
N ARG A 62 -12.07 -8.15 -16.34
CA ARG A 62 -11.19 -7.84 -15.20
C ARG A 62 -11.02 -6.33 -15.07
N ARG A 63 -10.72 -5.61 -16.15
CA ARG A 63 -10.66 -4.14 -16.17
C ARG A 63 -11.98 -3.52 -15.75
N MET A 64 -13.12 -4.00 -16.23
CA MET A 64 -14.45 -3.51 -15.80
C MET A 64 -14.82 -3.91 -14.35
N ASN A 65 -14.17 -4.93 -13.77
CA ASN A 65 -14.26 -5.22 -12.34
C ASN A 65 -13.31 -4.34 -11.49
N TYR A 66 -12.27 -3.75 -12.10
CA TYR A 66 -11.33 -2.80 -11.49
C TYR A 66 -11.75 -1.34 -11.68
N VAL A 67 -12.51 -1.00 -12.73
CA VAL A 67 -13.12 0.31 -12.92
C VAL A 67 -14.24 0.46 -11.88
N SER A 68 -13.87 1.13 -10.79
CA SER A 68 -14.74 1.54 -9.71
C SER A 68 -15.89 2.40 -10.27
N LEU A 69 -17.07 1.81 -10.45
CA LEU A 69 -18.31 2.57 -10.49
C LEU A 69 -18.65 3.00 -9.06
N GLU A 70 -17.96 4.02 -8.56
CA GLU A 70 -18.46 4.76 -7.40
C GLU A 70 -19.58 5.71 -7.83
N PRO A 71 -20.68 5.77 -7.07
CA PRO A 71 -21.82 6.61 -7.38
C PRO A 71 -21.66 8.05 -6.88
N LEU A 72 -22.57 8.92 -7.35
CA LEU A 72 -22.57 10.37 -7.16
C LEU A 72 -22.44 10.80 -5.68
N PRO A 73 -21.85 11.97 -5.36
CA PRO A 73 -21.94 12.62 -4.07
C PRO A 73 -23.42 12.92 -3.81
N GLY A 74 -23.94 12.33 -2.73
CA GLY A 74 -25.37 12.30 -2.40
C GLY A 74 -26.09 11.00 -2.77
N GLN A 75 -25.43 10.05 -3.42
CA GLN A 75 -25.89 8.67 -3.60
C GLN A 75 -24.73 7.70 -3.37
N GLU A 76 -24.26 7.53 -2.13
CA GLU A 76 -23.46 6.35 -1.81
C GLU A 76 -24.31 5.08 -2.05
N LYS A 77 -24.00 4.29 -3.09
CA LYS A 77 -24.04 2.84 -2.86
C LYS A 77 -22.87 2.58 -1.94
N ALA A 78 -23.11 2.76 -0.65
CA ALA A 78 -22.22 2.23 0.37
C ALA A 78 -22.08 0.75 0.02
N TYR A 79 -20.91 0.33 -0.44
CA TYR A 79 -20.59 -1.09 -0.42
C TYR A 79 -20.80 -1.51 1.03
N PRO A 80 -21.66 -2.52 1.28
CA PRO A 80 -21.96 -2.91 2.64
C PRO A 80 -20.64 -3.24 3.34
N THR A 81 -20.31 -2.45 4.37
CA THR A 81 -19.08 -2.67 5.10
C THR A 81 -19.29 -3.90 5.97
N PHE A 82 -18.53 -4.96 5.69
CA PHE A 82 -18.69 -6.25 6.31
C PHE A 82 -18.01 -6.28 7.67
N TYR A 83 -18.52 -5.51 8.63
CA TYR A 83 -17.93 -5.45 9.97
C TYR A 83 -18.13 -6.74 10.77
N TRP A 84 -17.19 -7.03 11.67
CA TRP A 84 -17.33 -8.01 12.73
C TRP A 84 -18.36 -7.46 13.74
N PRO A 85 -19.43 -8.21 14.04
CA PRO A 85 -20.45 -7.76 14.99
C PRO A 85 -19.84 -7.46 16.36
N GLY A 86 -19.89 -6.20 16.80
CA GLY A 86 -19.31 -5.78 18.08
C GLY A 86 -17.80 -5.50 18.04
N GLY A 87 -17.17 -5.52 16.86
CA GLY A 87 -15.73 -5.33 16.70
C GLY A 87 -14.94 -6.64 16.78
N ILE A 88 -13.65 -6.56 16.46
CA ILE A 88 -12.73 -7.69 16.58
C ILE A 88 -12.64 -8.11 18.06
N PRO A 89 -12.89 -9.39 18.40
CA PRO A 89 -12.79 -9.85 19.77
C PRO A 89 -11.38 -9.66 20.34
N SER A 90 -11.28 -9.21 21.59
CA SER A 90 -9.99 -8.91 22.24
C SER A 90 -9.04 -10.11 22.42
N CYS A 91 -9.52 -11.35 22.21
CA CYS A 91 -8.67 -12.55 22.17
C CYS A 91 -7.92 -12.67 20.83
N VAL A 92 -8.42 -12.06 19.75
CA VAL A 92 -7.79 -12.05 18.43
C VAL A 92 -6.77 -10.93 18.40
N ARG A 93 -5.48 -11.28 18.34
CA ARG A 93 -4.36 -10.32 18.41
C ARG A 93 -3.29 -10.69 17.38
N GLY A 94 -2.56 -9.68 16.90
CA GLY A 94 -1.35 -9.91 16.12
C GLY A 94 -0.30 -10.70 16.89
N PHE A 95 0.55 -11.42 16.16
CA PHE A 95 1.64 -12.21 16.74
C PHE A 95 2.59 -11.32 17.57
N PRO A 96 2.95 -11.72 18.81
CA PRO A 96 3.81 -10.91 19.65
C PRO A 96 5.21 -10.79 19.04
N LEU A 97 5.81 -9.60 19.17
CA LEU A 97 7.21 -9.42 18.79
C LEU A 97 8.12 -10.27 19.67
N ARG A 98 9.11 -10.90 19.05
CA ARG A 98 10.18 -11.57 19.77
C ARG A 98 11.28 -10.56 20.10
N GLU A 99 11.69 -10.49 21.35
CA GLU A 99 12.91 -9.74 21.69
C GLU A 99 14.12 -10.50 21.15
N LEU A 100 14.76 -9.93 20.12
CA LEU A 100 16.01 -10.43 19.58
C LEU A 100 17.20 -9.97 20.42
N THR A 101 18.14 -10.89 20.62
CA THR A 101 19.49 -10.56 21.07
C THR A 101 20.26 -9.81 19.98
N GLU A 102 21.33 -9.11 20.35
CA GLU A 102 22.19 -8.43 19.36
C GLU A 102 22.86 -9.43 18.40
N GLU A 103 23.19 -10.63 18.88
CA GLU A 103 23.75 -11.72 18.04
C GLU A 103 22.74 -12.18 16.98
N GLU A 104 21.48 -12.40 17.36
CA GLU A 104 20.42 -12.77 16.41
C GLU A 104 20.16 -11.67 15.37
N LYS A 105 20.22 -10.40 15.77
CA LYS A 105 20.14 -9.27 14.82
C LYS A 105 21.32 -9.24 13.86
N GLU A 106 22.54 -9.49 14.36
CA GLU A 106 23.75 -9.54 13.53
C GLU A 106 23.73 -10.71 12.54
N ASP A 107 23.15 -11.84 12.95
CA ASP A 107 22.92 -13.02 12.10
C ASP A 107 21.76 -12.86 11.11
N GLY A 108 21.04 -11.72 11.16
CA GLY A 108 19.94 -11.40 10.27
C GLY A 108 18.68 -12.18 10.58
N GLU A 109 18.48 -12.62 11.82
CA GLU A 109 17.18 -13.14 12.26
C GLU A 109 16.17 -12.02 12.38
N ASP A 110 14.94 -12.32 11.97
CA ASP A 110 13.81 -11.40 12.11
C ASP A 110 13.09 -11.60 13.46
N ASP A 111 12.51 -10.52 13.98
CA ASP A 111 11.76 -10.51 15.23
C ASP A 111 10.34 -11.08 15.09
N PHE A 112 10.02 -11.61 13.90
CA PHE A 112 8.74 -12.17 13.52
C PHE A 112 8.87 -13.29 12.47
N PRO A 113 7.88 -14.20 12.35
CA PRO A 113 7.96 -15.32 11.44
C PRO A 113 7.72 -14.88 9.98
N GLU A 114 8.66 -15.25 9.11
CA GLU A 114 8.57 -15.09 7.66
C GLU A 114 8.78 -16.41 6.90
N GLY A 115 8.42 -16.43 5.61
CA GLY A 115 8.73 -17.53 4.69
C GLY A 115 8.34 -18.90 5.25
N HIS A 116 9.34 -19.78 5.40
CA HIS A 116 9.12 -21.14 5.91
C HIS A 116 8.67 -21.18 7.38
N VAL A 117 9.12 -20.23 8.21
CA VAL A 117 8.72 -20.16 9.63
C VAL A 117 7.23 -19.83 9.75
N LEU A 118 6.74 -18.90 8.93
CA LEU A 118 5.31 -18.58 8.85
C LEU A 118 4.47 -19.81 8.47
N VAL A 119 4.94 -20.61 7.50
CA VAL A 119 4.25 -21.85 7.08
C VAL A 119 4.20 -22.86 8.22
N GLU A 120 5.30 -23.03 8.96
CA GLU A 120 5.35 -23.92 10.11
C GLU A 120 4.42 -23.45 11.23
N GLU A 121 4.43 -22.16 11.58
CA GLU A 121 3.50 -21.59 12.56
C GLU A 121 2.02 -21.83 12.19
N ALA A 122 1.69 -21.70 10.90
CA ALA A 122 0.32 -21.81 10.40
C ALA A 122 -0.22 -23.24 10.23
N ARG A 123 0.64 -24.28 10.23
CA ARG A 123 0.22 -25.63 9.78
C ARG A 123 -0.92 -26.23 10.60
N GLY A 124 -0.91 -26.01 11.92
CA GLY A 124 -1.94 -26.50 12.84
C GLY A 124 -3.28 -25.83 12.58
N TRP A 125 -3.27 -24.50 12.44
CA TRP A 125 -4.43 -23.70 12.07
C TRP A 125 -5.04 -24.15 10.73
N LEU A 126 -4.23 -24.32 9.70
CA LEU A 126 -4.68 -24.76 8.37
C LEU A 126 -5.30 -26.17 8.40
N LEU A 127 -4.83 -27.05 9.29
CA LEU A 127 -5.48 -28.35 9.50
C LEU A 127 -6.83 -28.19 10.22
N PHE A 128 -6.87 -27.37 11.28
CA PHE A 128 -8.10 -27.08 12.03
C PHE A 128 -9.20 -26.54 11.12
N VAL A 129 -8.90 -25.55 10.27
CA VAL A 129 -9.87 -25.01 9.31
C VAL A 129 -10.34 -26.10 8.35
N ARG A 130 -9.43 -26.91 7.80
CA ARG A 130 -9.80 -27.98 6.88
C ARG A 130 -10.77 -29.00 7.47
N GLU A 131 -10.58 -29.38 8.73
CA GLU A 131 -11.42 -30.40 9.39
C GLU A 131 -12.71 -29.84 9.99
N THR A 132 -12.73 -28.54 10.31
CA THR A 132 -13.87 -27.90 10.99
C THR A 132 -14.80 -27.18 10.01
N TRP A 133 -14.32 -26.81 8.83
CA TRP A 133 -15.11 -26.10 7.83
C TRP A 133 -16.31 -26.93 7.34
N ILE A 134 -17.49 -26.31 7.31
CA ILE A 134 -18.71 -26.93 6.77
C ILE A 134 -19.12 -26.16 5.52
N SER A 135 -19.03 -26.78 4.34
CA SER A 135 -19.48 -26.13 3.11
C SER A 135 -20.99 -25.87 3.14
N ARG A 136 -21.47 -24.90 2.34
CA ARG A 136 -22.91 -24.67 2.17
C ARG A 136 -23.66 -25.92 1.76
N GLU A 137 -23.10 -26.67 0.82
CA GLU A 137 -23.65 -27.95 0.35
C GLU A 137 -23.84 -28.93 1.51
N GLN A 138 -22.84 -29.07 2.40
CA GLN A 138 -22.92 -29.93 3.57
C GLN A 138 -23.92 -29.42 4.61
N ALA A 139 -24.05 -28.10 4.76
CA ALA A 139 -25.01 -27.47 5.65
C ALA A 139 -26.44 -27.46 5.10
N GLY A 140 -26.64 -27.81 3.82
CA GLY A 140 -27.94 -27.74 3.15
C GLY A 140 -28.43 -26.30 2.93
N ILE A 141 -27.52 -25.31 2.93
CA ILE A 141 -27.84 -23.89 2.79
C ILE A 141 -27.71 -23.51 1.31
N SER A 142 -28.77 -22.94 0.73
CA SER A 142 -28.71 -22.46 -0.65
C SER A 142 -27.90 -21.16 -0.79
N GLU A 143 -27.53 -20.80 -2.02
CA GLU A 143 -26.71 -19.62 -2.29
C GLU A 143 -27.35 -18.29 -1.87
N ASP A 144 -28.69 -18.22 -1.91
CA ASP A 144 -29.48 -17.01 -1.68
C ASP A 144 -30.06 -16.94 -0.26
N GLU A 145 -29.96 -18.01 0.52
CA GLU A 145 -30.61 -18.10 1.84
C GLU A 145 -29.87 -17.33 2.94
N ASP A 146 -28.54 -17.31 2.86
CA ASP A 146 -27.71 -16.72 3.91
C ASP A 146 -26.42 -16.16 3.32
N GLU A 147 -26.46 -14.91 2.91
CA GLU A 147 -25.39 -14.25 2.18
C GLU A 147 -24.02 -14.19 2.89
N ASP A 148 -24.02 -14.29 4.22
CA ASP A 148 -22.84 -14.10 5.09
C ASP A 148 -22.37 -15.40 5.76
N TYR A 149 -22.93 -16.55 5.38
CA TYR A 149 -22.61 -17.86 5.97
C TYR A 149 -21.09 -18.13 6.06
N GLU A 150 -20.34 -17.97 4.96
CA GLU A 150 -18.90 -18.21 4.95
C GLU A 150 -18.14 -17.20 5.82
N LEU A 151 -18.55 -15.93 5.78
CA LEU A 151 -17.93 -14.88 6.58
C LEU A 151 -18.09 -15.19 8.08
N ARG A 152 -19.29 -15.57 8.52
CA ARG A 152 -19.54 -15.94 9.92
C ARG A 152 -18.78 -17.18 10.34
N GLN A 153 -18.67 -18.20 9.48
CA GLN A 153 -17.84 -19.37 9.78
C GLN A 153 -16.36 -19.01 9.90
N ARG A 154 -15.80 -18.20 8.99
CA ARG A 154 -14.40 -17.79 9.08
C ARG A 154 -14.11 -17.06 10.40
N ARG A 155 -14.99 -16.16 10.80
CA ARG A 155 -14.92 -15.44 12.08
C ARG A 155 -15.00 -16.37 13.29
N ASP A 156 -15.96 -17.31 13.31
CA ASP A 156 -16.08 -18.31 14.38
C ASP A 156 -14.80 -19.13 14.52
N LEU A 157 -14.20 -19.55 13.40
CA LEU A 157 -12.94 -20.31 13.42
C LEU A 157 -11.79 -19.48 14.00
N VAL A 158 -11.65 -18.21 13.57
CA VAL A 158 -10.61 -17.30 14.08
C VAL A 158 -10.76 -17.11 15.59
N GLU A 159 -11.97 -16.81 16.06
CA GLU A 159 -12.25 -16.59 17.48
C GLU A 159 -12.00 -17.85 18.32
N ARG A 160 -12.44 -19.01 17.83
CA ARG A 160 -12.24 -20.30 18.51
C ARG A 160 -10.76 -20.67 18.61
N TRP A 161 -9.98 -20.45 17.55
CA TRP A 161 -8.55 -20.74 17.58
C TRP A 161 -7.79 -19.78 18.49
N ALA A 162 -8.11 -18.48 18.45
CA ALA A 162 -7.51 -17.46 19.30
C ALA A 162 -7.81 -17.71 20.80
N SER A 163 -9.05 -18.09 21.13
CA SER A 163 -9.49 -18.29 22.52
C SER A 163 -9.17 -19.67 23.10
N ALA A 164 -8.75 -20.64 22.27
CA ALA A 164 -8.47 -21.99 22.72
C ALA A 164 -7.29 -22.07 23.71
N GLU A 165 -7.23 -23.16 24.47
CA GLU A 165 -6.03 -23.51 25.22
C GLU A 165 -4.92 -24.01 24.28
N GLN A 166 -3.66 -23.87 24.71
CA GLN A 166 -2.52 -24.29 23.90
C GLN A 166 -2.54 -25.79 23.57
N SER A 167 -2.99 -26.62 24.52
CA SER A 167 -3.13 -28.08 24.33
C SER A 167 -4.04 -28.46 23.15
N PHE A 168 -5.09 -27.67 22.91
CA PHE A 168 -5.99 -27.83 21.78
C PHE A 168 -5.26 -27.53 20.46
N ARG A 169 -4.53 -26.42 20.38
CA ARG A 169 -3.79 -26.02 19.18
C ARG A 169 -2.66 -27.00 18.86
N ASP A 170 -1.94 -27.44 19.89
CA ASP A 170 -0.85 -28.42 19.76
C ASP A 170 -1.35 -29.75 19.19
N ALA A 171 -2.56 -30.20 19.56
CA ALA A 171 -3.15 -31.43 19.04
C ALA A 171 -3.38 -31.39 17.52
N PHE A 172 -3.69 -30.24 16.94
CA PHE A 172 -3.74 -30.06 15.47
C PHE A 172 -2.33 -29.92 14.89
N HIS A 173 -1.48 -29.12 15.54
CA HIS A 173 -0.15 -28.82 15.04
C HIS A 173 0.75 -30.06 14.95
N LEU A 174 0.71 -30.97 15.93
CA LEU A 174 1.49 -32.21 15.98
C LEU A 174 1.20 -33.19 14.84
N ARG A 175 -0.02 -33.14 14.28
CA ARG A 175 -0.47 -34.06 13.22
C ARG A 175 -0.71 -33.37 11.88
N ALA A 176 -0.45 -32.06 11.80
CA ALA A 176 -0.58 -31.29 10.57
C ALA A 176 0.43 -31.80 9.54
N PRO A 177 -0.02 -32.11 8.31
CA PRO A 177 0.91 -32.43 7.24
C PRO A 177 1.70 -31.16 6.85
N PRO A 178 2.89 -31.33 6.23
CA PRO A 178 3.63 -30.21 5.64
C PRO A 178 2.74 -29.40 4.68
N ARG A 179 2.89 -28.08 4.69
CA ARG A 179 2.12 -27.15 3.86
C ARG A 179 3.01 -26.44 2.86
N LYS A 180 2.41 -26.03 1.75
CA LYS A 180 3.10 -25.25 0.70
C LYS A 180 3.13 -23.76 1.00
N SER A 181 2.11 -23.27 1.70
CA SER A 181 1.90 -21.85 2.02
C SER A 181 1.14 -21.73 3.34
N GLY A 182 1.33 -20.60 4.04
CA GLY A 182 0.54 -20.21 5.22
C GLY A 182 -0.93 -19.92 4.92
N THR A 183 -1.31 -19.86 3.63
CA THR A 183 -2.67 -19.63 3.13
C THR A 183 -3.25 -20.81 2.33
N ASP A 184 -2.74 -22.03 2.55
CA ASP A 184 -3.22 -23.27 1.89
C ASP A 184 -4.59 -23.75 2.46
N TYR A 185 -5.59 -22.88 2.38
CA TYR A 185 -6.95 -23.11 2.83
C TYR A 185 -7.77 -23.98 1.85
N PRO A 186 -8.80 -24.70 2.33
CA PRO A 186 -9.76 -25.36 1.44
C PRO A 186 -10.48 -24.35 0.54
N ALA A 187 -10.72 -24.69 -0.73
CA ALA A 187 -11.42 -23.82 -1.68
C ALA A 187 -12.79 -23.35 -1.17
N ALA A 188 -13.51 -24.21 -0.45
CA ALA A 188 -14.80 -23.86 0.16
C ALA A 188 -14.69 -22.75 1.21
N ALA A 189 -13.57 -22.65 1.93
CA ALA A 189 -13.31 -21.58 2.91
C ALA A 189 -12.97 -20.24 2.23
N LEU A 190 -12.42 -20.29 1.02
CA LEU A 190 -12.10 -19.12 0.20
C LEU A 190 -13.30 -18.62 -0.61
N HIS A 191 -14.40 -19.37 -0.64
CA HIS A 191 -15.60 -18.99 -1.39
C HIS A 191 -16.16 -17.64 -0.88
N ARG A 192 -16.56 -16.79 -1.83
CA ARG A 192 -17.09 -15.43 -1.62
C ARG A 192 -16.17 -14.47 -0.84
N ILE A 193 -14.86 -14.75 -0.71
CA ILE A 193 -13.94 -13.78 -0.07
C ILE A 193 -13.92 -12.45 -0.83
N GLU A 194 -13.77 -12.49 -2.16
CA GLU A 194 -13.65 -11.30 -3.00
C GLU A 194 -14.85 -10.34 -2.90
N THR A 195 -16.04 -10.88 -2.65
CA THR A 195 -17.28 -10.10 -2.50
C THR A 195 -17.53 -9.67 -1.06
N ARG A 196 -16.77 -10.18 -0.09
CA ARG A 196 -16.97 -9.97 1.35
C ARG A 196 -15.77 -9.35 2.08
N ARG A 197 -14.63 -9.16 1.42
CA ARG A 197 -13.47 -8.45 1.97
C ARG A 197 -13.63 -6.94 1.87
N HIS A 198 -12.89 -6.21 2.71
CA HIS A 198 -12.75 -4.77 2.51
C HIS A 198 -12.09 -4.51 1.15
N ARG A 199 -12.67 -3.60 0.38
CA ARG A 199 -12.04 -3.08 -0.83
C ARG A 199 -11.22 -1.87 -0.42
N PHE A 200 -9.91 -1.97 -0.60
CA PHE A 200 -9.01 -0.86 -0.39
C PHE A 200 -7.84 -0.95 -1.37
N GLN A 201 -7.16 0.17 -1.53
CA GLN A 201 -5.95 0.30 -2.32
C GLN A 201 -4.76 0.59 -1.41
N HIS A 202 -3.54 0.43 -1.93
CA HIS A 202 -2.32 0.87 -1.25
C HIS A 202 -2.25 2.38 -1.04
N PHE A 203 -3.21 3.15 -1.58
CA PHE A 203 -3.43 4.56 -1.27
C PHE A 203 -4.77 4.72 -0.55
N SER A 204 -4.72 5.14 0.71
CA SER A 204 -5.87 5.17 1.61
C SER A 204 -5.92 6.45 2.43
N CYS A 205 -7.11 6.94 2.75
CA CYS A 205 -7.34 8.10 3.61
C CYS A 205 -7.89 7.63 4.96
N LEU A 206 -7.11 7.89 6.02
CA LEU A 206 -7.47 7.62 7.41
C LEU A 206 -8.04 8.86 8.09
N ALA A 207 -7.73 10.05 7.57
CA ALA A 207 -8.14 11.31 8.16
C ALA A 207 -9.65 11.53 8.04
N ASN A 208 -10.24 12.09 9.10
CA ASN A 208 -11.58 12.67 8.99
C ASN A 208 -11.50 14.02 8.23
N ILE A 209 -12.23 14.11 7.11
CA ILE A 209 -12.27 15.28 6.21
C ILE A 209 -13.60 16.05 6.26
N ASP A 210 -14.37 15.91 7.34
CA ASP A 210 -15.76 16.41 7.44
C ASP A 210 -15.88 17.94 7.54
N THR A 211 -14.77 18.64 7.79
CA THR A 211 -14.75 20.11 7.84
C THR A 211 -14.33 20.69 6.49
N PRO A 212 -14.86 21.85 6.07
CA PRO A 212 -14.46 22.49 4.81
C PRO A 212 -12.94 22.72 4.70
N VAL A 213 -12.29 23.12 5.80
CA VAL A 213 -10.83 23.34 5.81
C VAL A 213 -10.08 22.05 5.53
N LYS A 214 -10.38 20.97 6.26
CA LYS A 214 -9.74 19.66 6.02
C LYS A 214 -10.04 19.12 4.63
N ARG A 215 -11.25 19.31 4.13
CA ARG A 215 -11.65 18.92 2.77
C ARG A 215 -10.86 19.68 1.69
N ALA A 216 -10.68 21.00 1.85
CA ALA A 216 -9.85 21.79 0.95
C ALA A 216 -8.40 21.30 0.94
N ARG A 217 -7.80 21.07 2.12
CA ARG A 217 -6.44 20.54 2.23
C ARG A 217 -6.30 19.14 1.62
N PHE A 218 -7.29 18.26 1.85
CA PHE A 218 -7.36 16.94 1.23
C PHE A 218 -7.35 17.03 -0.29
N ILE A 219 -8.18 17.90 -0.88
CA ILE A 219 -8.24 18.09 -2.34
C ILE A 219 -6.89 18.58 -2.88
N LYS A 220 -6.24 19.54 -2.19
CA LYS A 220 -4.88 19.98 -2.56
C LYS A 220 -3.88 18.83 -2.54
N ILE A 221 -3.91 17.97 -1.52
CA ILE A 221 -3.02 16.79 -1.45
C ILE A 221 -3.20 15.90 -2.68
N LEU A 222 -4.44 15.64 -3.11
CA LEU A 222 -4.70 14.83 -4.31
C LEU A 222 -4.15 15.48 -5.57
N ILE A 223 -4.35 16.80 -5.74
CA ILE A 223 -3.84 17.52 -6.90
C ILE A 223 -2.31 17.56 -6.89
N LEU A 224 -1.70 17.75 -5.72
CA LEU A 224 -0.24 17.76 -5.58
C LEU A 224 0.39 16.39 -5.82
N CYS A 225 -0.36 15.28 -5.83
CA CYS A 225 0.17 13.98 -6.24
C CYS A 225 0.51 13.90 -7.74
N TYR A 226 -0.08 14.75 -8.59
CA TYR A 226 0.21 14.75 -10.02
C TYR A 226 1.63 15.24 -10.30
N GLN A 227 2.21 14.74 -11.38
CA GLN A 227 3.44 15.26 -11.94
C GLN A 227 3.13 16.59 -12.65
N LEU A 228 3.47 17.71 -12.01
CA LEU A 228 3.21 19.07 -12.52
C LEU A 228 4.34 19.55 -13.46
N ASP A 229 4.69 18.71 -14.44
CA ASP A 229 5.75 18.94 -15.44
C ASP A 229 5.24 18.86 -16.89
N GLY A 230 3.93 18.94 -17.08
CA GLY A 230 3.25 18.82 -18.38
C GLY A 230 2.80 17.40 -18.74
N GLU A 231 3.26 16.35 -18.05
CA GLU A 231 2.83 14.97 -18.29
C GLU A 231 1.63 14.57 -17.41
N THR A 232 0.58 14.00 -18.02
CA THR A 232 -0.54 13.40 -17.27
C THR A 232 -0.08 12.08 -16.66
N MET A 233 0.59 12.11 -15.52
CA MET A 233 0.91 10.92 -14.75
C MET A 233 0.53 11.10 -13.28
N HIS A 234 -0.26 10.15 -12.77
CA HIS A 234 -0.58 10.04 -11.35
C HIS A 234 0.18 8.84 -10.76
N PRO A 235 0.88 8.99 -9.61
CA PRO A 235 1.73 7.94 -9.02
C PRO A 235 0.99 6.66 -8.64
N PHE A 236 -0.33 6.74 -8.54
CA PHE A 236 -1.21 5.65 -8.13
C PHE A 236 -2.06 5.06 -9.28
N GLY A 237 -1.84 5.46 -10.54
CA GLY A 237 -2.57 4.95 -11.72
C GLY A 237 -4.10 5.03 -11.55
N ASP A 238 -4.81 3.92 -11.83
CA ASP A 238 -6.27 3.74 -11.62
C ASP A 238 -6.74 4.02 -10.16
N GLY A 239 -5.80 4.14 -9.21
CA GLY A 239 -6.03 4.45 -7.81
C GLY A 239 -5.82 5.91 -7.44
N GLN A 240 -6.15 6.85 -8.33
CA GLN A 240 -5.91 8.28 -8.06
C GLN A 240 -6.72 8.86 -6.90
N ILE A 241 -7.87 8.26 -6.61
CA ILE A 241 -8.69 8.60 -5.44
C ILE A 241 -8.36 7.57 -4.34
N PRO A 242 -7.91 8.02 -3.16
CA PRO A 242 -7.58 7.11 -2.07
C PRO A 242 -8.85 6.39 -1.59
N THR A 243 -8.68 5.16 -1.13
CA THR A 243 -9.78 4.47 -0.43
C THR A 243 -10.10 5.22 0.86
N MET A 244 -11.33 5.70 1.01
CA MET A 244 -11.79 6.33 2.23
C MET A 244 -12.06 5.25 3.29
N ILE A 245 -11.18 5.16 4.29
CA ILE A 245 -11.28 4.12 5.32
C ILE A 245 -12.43 4.44 6.28
N ARG A 246 -13.25 3.42 6.54
CA ARG A 246 -14.35 3.48 7.50
C ARG A 246 -14.10 2.44 8.59
N PRO A 247 -13.60 2.88 9.75
CA PRO A 247 -13.41 1.98 10.89
C PRO A 247 -14.74 1.40 11.37
N ASN A 248 -14.71 0.20 11.97
CA ASN A 248 -15.89 -0.36 12.61
C ASN A 248 -16.29 0.54 13.80
N PRO A 249 -17.51 1.11 13.82
CA PRO A 249 -17.94 2.01 14.90
C PRO A 249 -18.05 1.34 16.27
N ALA A 250 -18.10 0.00 16.33
CA ALA A 250 -18.06 -0.74 17.59
C ALA A 250 -16.64 -0.74 18.20
N SER A 251 -15.61 -0.86 17.38
CA SER A 251 -14.19 -0.82 17.81
C SER A 251 -13.68 0.62 17.96
N PHE A 252 -14.11 1.51 17.06
CA PHE A 252 -13.70 2.91 17.00
C PHE A 252 -14.94 3.82 17.00
N PRO A 253 -15.56 4.06 18.17
CA PRO A 253 -16.70 4.98 18.28
C PRO A 253 -16.37 6.40 17.83
N ASP A 254 -15.10 6.79 17.99
CA ASP A 254 -14.52 7.99 17.39
C ASP A 254 -13.58 7.56 16.25
N PRO A 255 -13.97 7.74 14.98
CA PRO A 255 -13.14 7.36 13.82
C PRO A 255 -11.78 8.07 13.78
N SER A 256 -11.63 9.22 14.44
CA SER A 256 -10.34 9.94 14.47
C SER A 256 -9.27 9.25 15.32
N THR A 257 -9.65 8.24 16.10
CA THR A 257 -8.72 7.40 16.86
C THR A 257 -8.13 6.25 16.06
N PHE A 258 -8.68 5.98 14.86
CA PHE A 258 -8.14 4.97 13.96
C PHE A 258 -6.84 5.45 13.33
N SER A 259 -5.83 4.58 13.33
CA SER A 259 -4.49 4.90 12.86
C SER A 259 -3.94 3.83 11.91
N GLU A 260 -2.73 4.06 11.40
CA GLU A 260 -2.01 3.07 10.60
C GLU A 260 -1.78 1.75 11.36
N ASP A 261 -1.62 1.78 12.68
CA ASP A 261 -1.43 0.58 13.51
C ASP A 261 -2.67 -0.33 13.54
N ASP A 262 -3.86 0.24 13.29
CA ASP A 262 -5.13 -0.48 13.27
C ASP A 262 -5.46 -1.05 11.89
N PHE A 263 -4.76 -0.59 10.85
CA PHE A 263 -5.10 -0.81 9.45
C PHE A 263 -5.11 -2.29 9.08
N MET A 264 -4.08 -3.06 9.45
CA MET A 264 -3.96 -4.46 9.05
C MET A 264 -5.06 -5.35 9.67
N MET A 265 -5.41 -5.07 10.93
CA MET A 265 -6.50 -5.76 11.61
C MET A 265 -7.85 -5.42 10.96
N TRP A 266 -8.08 -4.15 10.65
CA TRP A 266 -9.27 -3.73 9.92
C TRP A 266 -9.33 -4.32 8.50
N ALA A 267 -8.24 -4.28 7.76
CA ALA A 267 -8.17 -4.67 6.35
C ALA A 267 -8.46 -6.16 6.14
N PHE A 268 -7.90 -7.01 7.01
CA PHE A 268 -7.93 -8.46 6.78
C PHE A 268 -8.60 -9.26 7.89
N VAL A 269 -8.50 -8.87 9.16
CA VAL A 269 -9.09 -9.64 10.27
C VAL A 269 -10.59 -9.37 10.41
N GLU A 270 -11.00 -8.12 10.26
CA GLU A 270 -12.41 -7.71 10.34
C GLU A 270 -13.28 -8.59 9.44
N THR A 271 -12.86 -8.82 8.20
CA THR A 271 -13.55 -9.68 7.22
C THR A 271 -13.07 -11.13 7.18
N ALA A 272 -12.18 -11.51 8.09
CA ALA A 272 -11.52 -12.81 8.12
C ALA A 272 -11.02 -13.25 6.71
N ASP A 273 -10.23 -12.39 6.07
CA ASP A 273 -9.73 -12.58 4.71
C ASP A 273 -8.60 -13.62 4.69
N PHE A 274 -8.98 -14.89 4.56
CA PHE A 274 -8.07 -16.02 4.50
C PHE A 274 -7.16 -16.02 3.25
N THR A 275 -7.28 -15.06 2.33
CA THR A 275 -6.26 -14.89 1.27
C THR A 275 -5.02 -14.16 1.75
N SER A 276 -5.17 -13.38 2.83
CA SER A 276 -4.17 -12.41 3.30
C SER A 276 -3.81 -12.60 4.78
N MET A 277 -4.55 -13.44 5.51
CA MET A 277 -4.29 -13.77 6.91
C MET A 277 -4.16 -15.27 7.18
N THR A 278 -3.45 -15.60 8.25
CA THR A 278 -3.33 -16.92 8.86
C THR A 278 -3.18 -16.79 10.38
N MET A 279 -3.08 -17.92 11.08
CA MET A 279 -2.90 -17.92 12.54
C MET A 279 -1.79 -18.86 12.98
N SER A 280 -1.03 -18.44 13.98
CA SER A 280 0.09 -19.17 14.55
C SER A 280 -0.34 -20.36 15.42
N GLN A 281 0.62 -21.19 15.82
CA GLN A 281 0.40 -22.26 16.80
C GLN A 281 -0.05 -21.72 18.16
N SER A 282 0.35 -20.50 18.50
CA SER A 282 0.01 -19.83 19.75
C SER A 282 -1.34 -19.11 19.72
N GLY A 283 -2.06 -19.12 18.59
CA GLY A 283 -3.39 -18.52 18.48
C GLY A 283 -3.40 -17.05 18.06
N HIS A 284 -2.29 -16.53 17.53
CA HIS A 284 -2.19 -15.14 17.10
C HIS A 284 -2.31 -15.00 15.59
N VAL A 285 -2.75 -13.84 15.13
CA VAL A 285 -2.88 -13.50 13.71
C VAL A 285 -1.50 -13.22 13.10
N LEU A 286 -1.32 -13.74 11.88
CA LEU A 286 -0.21 -13.46 10.98
C LEU A 286 -0.78 -13.04 9.62
N PHE A 287 -0.14 -12.08 8.96
CA PHE A 287 -0.49 -11.56 7.64
C PHE A 287 0.52 -12.05 6.61
N THR A 288 0.02 -12.47 5.45
CA THR A 288 0.85 -12.91 4.32
C THR A 288 1.01 -11.85 3.25
N SER A 289 0.31 -10.71 3.39
CA SER A 289 0.40 -9.54 2.52
C SER A 289 0.86 -8.31 3.33
N GLY A 290 2.16 -8.18 3.56
CA GLY A 290 2.75 -7.03 4.29
C GLY A 290 3.92 -6.36 3.57
N MET A 291 4.45 -6.98 2.51
CA MET A 291 5.75 -6.61 1.92
C MET A 291 5.70 -5.43 0.93
N MET A 292 4.57 -4.74 0.79
CA MET A 292 4.45 -3.58 -0.09
C MET A 292 4.11 -2.33 0.71
N GLY A 293 4.61 -1.18 0.27
CA GLY A 293 4.35 0.10 0.92
C GLY A 293 2.88 0.53 0.81
N TYR A 294 2.32 0.96 1.92
CA TYR A 294 0.99 1.57 2.04
C TYR A 294 1.12 3.07 2.26
N ASN A 295 0.34 3.83 1.50
CA ASN A 295 0.33 5.28 1.51
C ASN A 295 -0.92 5.76 2.21
N PHE A 296 -0.73 6.56 3.26
CA PHE A 296 -1.82 7.08 4.07
C PHE A 296 -1.90 8.60 4.03
N ILE A 297 -3.12 9.09 3.83
CA ILE A 297 -3.53 10.44 4.19
C ILE A 297 -4.12 10.36 5.60
N ASP A 298 -3.29 10.61 6.60
CA ASP A 298 -3.68 10.70 8.00
C ASP A 298 -3.90 12.17 8.42
N GLN A 299 -4.23 12.41 9.69
CA GLN A 299 -4.45 13.77 10.19
C GLN A 299 -3.18 14.65 10.07
N ASN A 300 -1.99 14.07 10.29
CA ASN A 300 -0.73 14.78 10.11
C ASN A 300 -0.47 15.11 8.62
N THR A 301 -0.89 14.26 7.68
CA THR A 301 -0.89 14.59 6.25
C THR A 301 -1.77 15.80 5.96
N ILE A 302 -3.00 15.82 6.49
CA ILE A 302 -3.92 16.96 6.31
C ILE A 302 -3.32 18.25 6.88
N ASP A 303 -2.59 18.17 8.00
CA ASP A 303 -2.06 19.35 8.67
C ASP A 303 -0.72 19.83 8.09
N THR A 304 0.10 18.94 7.54
CA THR A 304 1.48 19.26 7.13
C THR A 304 1.78 19.00 5.66
N GLY A 305 0.84 18.45 4.89
CA GLY A 305 1.05 18.07 3.50
C GLY A 305 1.98 16.88 3.30
N ARG A 306 2.45 16.20 4.36
CA ARG A 306 3.37 15.05 4.25
C ARG A 306 2.60 13.74 4.37
N MET A 307 2.63 12.92 3.32
CA MET A 307 2.02 11.60 3.29
C MET A 307 2.87 10.56 4.02
N SER A 308 2.21 9.68 4.77
CA SER A 308 2.86 8.56 5.43
C SER A 308 2.98 7.39 4.46
N LEU A 309 4.19 6.88 4.25
CA LEU A 309 4.45 5.63 3.56
C LEU A 309 4.93 4.59 4.57
N VAL A 310 4.20 3.49 4.65
CA VAL A 310 4.28 2.51 5.74
C VAL A 310 4.49 1.11 5.18
N GLU A 311 5.40 0.36 5.78
CA GLU A 311 5.57 -1.08 5.58
C GLU A 311 5.18 -1.79 6.87
N PHE A 312 4.45 -2.91 6.74
CA PHE A 312 3.96 -3.67 7.89
C PHE A 312 4.70 -4.99 8.04
N LYS A 313 4.99 -5.36 9.29
CA LYS A 313 5.45 -6.71 9.64
C LYS A 313 4.36 -7.75 9.40
N THR A 314 4.73 -9.02 9.37
CA THR A 314 3.74 -10.12 9.27
C THR A 314 2.81 -10.21 10.48
N ASN A 315 3.08 -9.52 11.59
CA ASN A 315 2.13 -9.43 12.71
C ASN A 315 1.16 -8.23 12.62
N GLY A 316 1.28 -7.41 11.58
CA GLY A 316 0.44 -6.25 11.30
C GLY A 316 0.90 -4.95 11.96
N MET A 317 1.98 -4.96 12.73
CA MET A 317 2.58 -3.75 13.26
C MET A 317 3.36 -3.02 12.19
N VAL A 318 3.47 -1.69 12.30
CA VAL A 318 4.36 -0.88 11.46
C VAL A 318 5.81 -1.33 11.67
N ASP A 319 6.48 -1.69 10.57
CA ASP A 319 7.92 -1.95 10.55
C ASP A 319 8.71 -0.68 10.24
N LYS A 320 8.41 -0.08 9.08
CA LYS A 320 9.05 1.11 8.57
C LYS A 320 8.01 2.14 8.24
N ARG A 321 8.34 3.39 8.55
CA ARG A 321 7.54 4.56 8.19
C ARG A 321 8.48 5.64 7.69
N THR A 322 8.10 6.26 6.58
CA THR A 322 8.74 7.49 6.13
C THR A 322 7.69 8.48 5.63
N MET A 323 8.04 9.76 5.63
CA MET A 323 7.14 10.84 5.23
C MET A 323 7.58 11.41 3.88
N ARG A 324 6.64 11.59 2.95
CA ARG A 324 6.94 12.13 1.61
C ARG A 324 5.91 13.19 1.21
N LEU A 325 6.37 14.20 0.48
CA LEU A 325 5.48 15.20 -0.09
C LEU A 325 4.76 14.61 -1.32
N PRO A 326 3.46 14.94 -1.55
CA PRO A 326 2.65 14.39 -2.62
C PRO A 326 3.32 14.47 -3.99
N PHE A 327 3.93 15.60 -4.30
CA PHE A 327 4.58 15.84 -5.60
C PHE A 327 5.90 15.06 -5.79
N ASN A 328 6.40 14.40 -4.75
CA ASN A 328 7.56 13.50 -4.80
C ASN A 328 7.14 12.01 -4.90
N MET A 329 5.84 11.72 -4.89
CA MET A 329 5.34 10.33 -4.82
C MET A 329 5.58 9.53 -6.10
N PHE A 330 5.72 10.17 -7.27
CA PHE A 330 5.97 9.46 -8.53
C PHE A 330 7.26 8.61 -8.50
N GLU A 331 8.36 9.21 -8.05
CA GLU A 331 9.62 8.49 -7.90
C GLU A 331 9.56 7.42 -6.82
N VAL A 332 8.86 7.71 -5.71
CA VAL A 332 8.66 6.78 -4.59
C VAL A 332 7.88 5.56 -5.03
N MET A 333 6.77 5.75 -5.74
CA MET A 333 5.94 4.64 -6.24
C MET A 333 6.67 3.84 -7.32
N SER A 334 7.43 4.51 -8.20
CA SER A 334 8.31 3.83 -9.16
C SER A 334 9.36 2.96 -8.46
N TYR A 335 9.93 3.44 -7.34
CA TYR A 335 10.91 2.70 -6.55
C TYR A 335 10.28 1.52 -5.81
N VAL A 336 9.22 1.76 -5.06
CA VAL A 336 8.58 0.74 -4.20
C VAL A 336 7.83 -0.29 -5.03
N ASN A 337 6.92 0.15 -5.90
CA ASN A 337 6.08 -0.76 -6.68
C ASN A 337 6.77 -1.23 -7.96
N GLY A 338 7.50 -0.34 -8.65
CA GLY A 338 8.16 -0.68 -9.91
C GLY A 338 9.36 -1.62 -9.74
N LEU A 339 10.15 -1.44 -8.67
CA LEU A 339 11.33 -2.28 -8.39
C LEU A 339 11.09 -3.34 -7.31
N GLY A 340 9.95 -3.30 -6.63
CA GLY A 340 9.62 -4.23 -5.54
C GLY A 340 10.54 -4.05 -4.32
N TRP A 341 11.00 -2.84 -4.05
CA TRP A 341 11.89 -2.53 -2.94
C TRP A 341 11.08 -2.05 -1.72
N GLY A 342 11.43 -2.57 -0.54
CA GLY A 342 10.78 -2.18 0.72
C GLY A 342 11.03 -0.72 1.07
N VAL A 343 10.16 -0.16 1.93
CA VAL A 343 10.18 1.23 2.37
C VAL A 343 11.49 1.56 3.09
N GLY A 344 12.03 0.60 3.85
CA GLY A 344 13.31 0.78 4.56
C GLY A 344 14.50 1.09 3.64
N ARG A 345 14.42 0.77 2.34
CA ARG A 345 15.50 1.11 1.38
C ARG A 345 15.44 2.55 0.87
N LEU A 346 14.33 3.25 1.09
CA LEU A 346 14.18 4.64 0.66
C LEU A 346 15.16 5.58 1.38
N GLU A 347 15.49 5.31 2.64
CA GLU A 347 16.43 6.11 3.45
C GLU A 347 17.83 6.22 2.81
N GLY A 348 18.26 5.16 2.11
CA GLY A 348 19.55 5.13 1.40
C GLY A 348 19.46 5.52 -0.08
N SER A 349 18.27 5.89 -0.55
CA SER A 349 17.98 6.22 -1.94
C SER A 349 17.72 7.71 -2.12
N SER A 350 17.83 8.21 -3.36
CA SER A 350 17.39 9.56 -3.71
C SER A 350 15.92 9.62 -4.18
N ALA A 351 15.18 8.51 -4.16
CA ALA A 351 13.83 8.44 -4.70
C ALA A 351 12.85 9.26 -3.84
N GLY A 352 12.24 10.28 -4.46
CA GLY A 352 11.32 11.19 -3.79
C GLY A 352 11.98 12.08 -2.74
N ARG A 353 13.27 12.40 -2.93
CA ARG A 353 14.08 13.29 -2.08
C ARG A 353 14.35 12.74 -0.66
N GLY A 354 15.33 13.36 0.01
CA GLY A 354 15.69 13.05 1.40
C GLY A 354 14.68 13.57 2.42
N GLU A 355 14.81 13.19 3.69
CA GLU A 355 13.90 13.66 4.75
C GLU A 355 13.95 15.18 4.97
N ASP A 356 15.14 15.77 4.82
CA ASP A 356 15.38 17.21 4.91
C ASP A 356 14.69 18.00 3.77
N GLN A 357 14.45 17.34 2.64
CA GLN A 357 13.75 17.86 1.46
C GLN A 357 12.26 17.47 1.42
N ASN A 358 11.74 16.83 2.47
CA ASN A 358 10.32 16.51 2.65
C ASN A 358 9.76 17.21 3.91
N GLY A 359 10.13 18.49 4.08
CA GLY A 359 9.66 19.33 5.18
C GLY A 359 8.15 19.59 5.13
N PRO A 360 7.54 20.04 6.25
CA PRO A 360 6.10 20.33 6.29
C PRO A 360 5.74 21.53 5.40
N LEU A 361 4.59 21.45 4.75
CA LEU A 361 3.97 22.53 3.97
C LEU A 361 2.89 23.24 4.78
N ASP A 362 2.70 24.54 4.51
CA ASP A 362 1.52 25.27 4.98
C ASP A 362 0.34 25.01 4.03
N MET A 363 -0.50 24.05 4.41
CA MET A 363 -1.64 23.62 3.60
C MET A 363 -2.79 24.66 3.52
N ASP A 364 -2.72 25.75 4.30
CA ASP A 364 -3.69 26.84 4.24
C ASP A 364 -3.39 27.85 3.11
N LEU A 365 -2.17 27.84 2.56
CA LEU A 365 -1.82 28.65 1.40
C LEU A 365 -2.55 28.19 0.13
N PRO A 366 -2.87 29.09 -0.81
CA PRO A 366 -3.27 28.71 -2.16
C PRO A 366 -2.32 27.68 -2.78
N ILE A 367 -2.82 26.75 -3.60
CA ILE A 367 -2.00 25.61 -4.09
C ILE A 367 -0.75 26.06 -4.87
N LEU A 368 -0.84 27.17 -5.60
CA LEU A 368 0.32 27.73 -6.33
C LEU A 368 1.37 28.30 -5.36
N ASP A 369 0.95 28.93 -4.27
CA ASP A 369 1.84 29.45 -3.24
C ASP A 369 2.50 28.31 -2.45
N ILE A 370 1.82 27.16 -2.30
CA ILE A 370 2.40 25.93 -1.74
C ILE A 370 3.55 25.43 -2.63
N LEU A 371 3.34 25.41 -3.95
CA LEU A 371 4.37 24.96 -4.91
C LEU A 371 5.56 25.93 -4.96
N GLU A 372 5.30 27.24 -4.96
CA GLU A 372 6.36 28.26 -4.91
C GLU A 372 7.17 28.11 -3.61
N SER A 373 6.51 27.94 -2.47
CA SER A 373 7.20 27.65 -1.21
C SER A 373 8.01 26.34 -1.29
N GLY A 374 7.46 25.29 -1.90
CA GLY A 374 8.18 24.03 -2.11
C GLY A 374 9.43 24.20 -2.98
N PHE A 375 9.34 25.01 -4.03
CA PHE A 375 10.46 25.36 -4.90
C PHE A 375 11.55 26.15 -4.16
N GLU A 376 11.17 27.19 -3.42
CA GLU A 376 12.10 28.02 -2.65
C GLU A 376 12.88 27.24 -1.59
N ASN A 377 12.29 26.15 -1.07
CA ASN A 377 12.90 25.28 -0.07
C ASN A 377 13.61 24.04 -0.67
N ASP A 378 13.74 23.94 -2.00
CA ASP A 378 14.36 22.80 -2.70
C ASP A 378 13.65 21.45 -2.42
N TYR A 379 12.33 21.48 -2.31
CA TYR A 379 11.51 20.27 -2.07
C TYR A 379 11.03 19.60 -3.36
N LEU A 380 10.83 20.36 -4.44
CA LEU A 380 10.29 19.86 -5.71
C LEU A 380 11.32 19.01 -6.46
N ALA A 381 10.93 17.81 -6.90
CA ALA A 381 11.76 16.94 -7.77
C ALA A 381 11.74 17.34 -9.26
N PHE A 382 10.86 18.25 -9.66
CA PHE A 382 10.72 18.73 -11.03
C PHE A 382 10.97 20.23 -11.15
N GLU A 383 11.28 20.66 -12.36
CA GLU A 383 11.40 22.06 -12.73
C GLU A 383 10.04 22.62 -13.16
N GLY A 384 9.82 23.92 -12.97
CA GLY A 384 8.63 24.61 -13.43
C GLY A 384 8.55 26.02 -12.86
N ASP A 385 7.56 26.77 -13.31
CA ASP A 385 7.19 28.06 -12.76
C ASP A 385 5.68 28.12 -12.50
N VAL A 386 5.25 29.20 -11.82
CA VAL A 386 3.86 29.38 -11.40
C VAL A 386 2.88 29.31 -12.57
N ASP A 387 3.25 29.83 -13.75
CA ASP A 387 2.41 29.80 -14.94
C ASP A 387 2.26 28.35 -15.45
N THR A 388 3.37 27.60 -15.51
CA THR A 388 3.37 26.18 -15.90
C THR A 388 2.54 25.33 -14.95
N TRP A 389 2.73 25.50 -13.64
CA TRP A 389 1.97 24.75 -12.64
C TRP A 389 0.48 25.09 -12.67
N ALA A 390 0.13 26.35 -12.93
CA ALA A 390 -1.26 26.75 -13.08
C ALA A 390 -1.92 26.09 -14.29
N GLU A 391 -1.22 26.01 -15.43
CA GLU A 391 -1.70 25.30 -16.61
C GLU A 391 -1.91 23.81 -16.33
N ASP A 392 -0.96 23.16 -15.65
CA ASP A 392 -1.04 21.74 -15.30
C ASP A 392 -2.15 21.45 -14.28
N ILE A 393 -2.29 22.27 -13.25
CA ILE A 393 -3.39 22.11 -12.29
C ILE A 393 -4.75 22.30 -13.00
N GLU A 394 -4.88 23.25 -13.92
CA GLU A 394 -6.13 23.41 -14.68
C GLU A 394 -6.37 22.24 -15.65
N LYS A 395 -5.31 21.56 -16.09
CA LYS A 395 -5.39 20.34 -16.88
C LYS A 395 -5.81 19.13 -16.05
N TYR A 396 -5.28 18.95 -14.84
CA TYR A 396 -5.55 17.78 -13.98
C TYR A 396 -6.79 17.95 -13.08
N ALA A 397 -7.07 19.19 -12.68
CA ALA A 397 -8.18 19.56 -11.81
C ALA A 397 -8.93 20.79 -12.35
N PRO A 398 -9.61 20.69 -13.50
CA PRO A 398 -10.24 21.84 -14.16
C PRO A 398 -11.19 22.62 -13.25
N GLY A 399 -11.00 23.93 -13.16
CA GLY A 399 -11.80 24.84 -12.35
C GLY A 399 -11.45 24.87 -10.86
N PHE A 400 -10.50 24.04 -10.38
CA PHE A 400 -10.07 24.07 -8.98
C PHE A 400 -9.51 25.44 -8.58
N LEU A 401 -8.62 26.02 -9.40
CA LEU A 401 -7.97 27.31 -9.10
C LEU A 401 -9.01 28.45 -8.96
N ALA A 402 -10.06 28.43 -9.79
CA ALA A 402 -11.15 29.40 -9.70
C ALA A 402 -11.93 29.25 -8.39
N LEU A 403 -12.26 28.01 -8.00
CA LEU A 403 -12.93 27.74 -6.72
C LEU A 403 -12.08 28.12 -5.52
N GLU A 404 -10.78 27.80 -5.54
CA GLU A 404 -9.87 28.15 -4.46
C GLU A 404 -9.77 29.68 -4.28
N LYS A 405 -9.66 30.42 -5.38
CA LYS A 405 -9.66 31.89 -5.36
C LYS A 405 -10.94 32.50 -4.76
N GLU A 406 -12.08 31.82 -4.91
CA GLU A 406 -13.35 32.20 -4.30
C GLU A 406 -13.51 31.73 -2.84
N GLY A 407 -12.52 31.02 -2.27
CA GLY A 407 -12.59 30.42 -0.94
C GLY A 407 -13.48 29.17 -0.89
N LYS A 408 -13.73 28.53 -2.03
CA LYS A 408 -14.60 27.37 -2.21
C LYS A 408 -13.86 26.10 -2.62
N ALA A 409 -12.56 26.01 -2.33
CA ALA A 409 -11.75 24.82 -2.66
C ALA A 409 -12.38 23.51 -2.12
N ALA A 410 -13.02 23.56 -0.95
CA ALA A 410 -13.72 22.41 -0.35
C ALA A 410 -14.88 21.87 -1.20
N ASP A 411 -15.47 22.72 -2.05
CA ASP A 411 -16.62 22.38 -2.89
C ASP A 411 -16.19 21.70 -4.20
N TYR A 412 -14.88 21.62 -4.48
CA TYR A 412 -14.37 20.92 -5.65
C TYR A 412 -14.73 19.43 -5.60
N ASP A 413 -15.24 18.93 -6.72
CA ASP A 413 -15.65 17.55 -6.88
C ASP A 413 -14.45 16.72 -7.35
N ILE A 414 -13.91 15.90 -6.45
CA ILE A 414 -12.72 15.07 -6.72
C ILE A 414 -12.88 14.11 -7.91
N ARG A 415 -14.10 13.84 -8.36
CA ARG A 415 -14.37 13.01 -9.54
C ARG A 415 -14.08 13.73 -10.86
N ASN A 416 -13.85 15.05 -10.80
CA ASN A 416 -13.40 15.83 -11.94
C ASN A 416 -11.87 15.81 -12.07
N LEU A 417 -11.14 15.14 -11.17
CA LEU A 417 -9.72 14.86 -11.35
C LEU A 417 -9.54 13.97 -12.58
N ILE A 418 -8.66 14.39 -13.49
CA ILE A 418 -8.45 13.70 -14.76
C ILE A 418 -7.59 12.46 -14.55
N GLU A 419 -8.09 11.30 -15.00
CA GLU A 419 -7.32 10.06 -15.07
C GLU A 419 -6.15 10.23 -16.05
N ALA A 420 -4.96 9.87 -15.57
CA ALA A 420 -3.69 9.98 -16.28
C ALA A 420 -3.45 8.82 -17.26
#